data_AF-A0A931FZV7-F1
#
_entry.id   AF-A0A931FZV7-F1
#
_cell.length_a   1.000
_cell.length_b   1.000
_cell.length_c   1.000
_cell.angle_alpha   90.00
_cell.angle_beta   90.00
_cell.angle_gamma   90.00
#
_symmetry.space_group_name_H-M   'P 1'
#
loop_
_entity.id
_entity.type
_entity.pdbx_description
1 polymer ?
#
loop_
_entity_poly.entity_id
_entity_poly.type
_entity_poly.pdbx_seq_one_letter_code
_entity_poly.pdbx_strand_id
1 'polypeptide(L)'
;MGTDVPAGTRANVVDGPSAGQDRGMTESGELLDPALLERLGVGPAPATLLQFSTAFCAPCRAMRRVSAEVAAMLPGVRHVEVDAESHLDEVRALNIWRTPTLLVLDAEGRVVRRATGVPTKPHLIAALAEVLPPAAQS
;
A
#
# COMPACT_ATOMS: atom_id res chain seq x y z
N MET A 1 -37.51 39.52 14.51
CA MET A 1 -36.82 39.51 13.20
C MET A 1 -35.54 38.74 13.36
N GLY A 2 -35.56 37.47 12.93
CA GLY A 2 -34.40 36.61 12.95
C GLY A 2 -33.54 36.84 11.71
N THR A 3 -32.23 36.79 11.89
CA THR A 3 -31.30 36.38 10.85
C THR A 3 -30.28 35.46 11.48
N ASP A 4 -30.51 34.19 11.21
CA ASP A 4 -29.62 33.04 11.32
C ASP A 4 -28.28 33.34 10.59
N VAL A 5 -27.14 32.99 11.20
CA VAL A 5 -25.83 32.99 10.54
C VAL A 5 -25.26 31.57 10.67
N PRO A 6 -24.98 30.87 9.56
CA PRO A 6 -24.68 29.44 9.57
C PRO A 6 -23.29 29.12 10.11
N ALA A 7 -23.21 27.99 10.80
CA ALA A 7 -21.98 27.31 11.19
C ALA A 7 -21.19 26.89 9.94
N GLY A 8 -20.10 27.60 9.65
CA GLY A 8 -19.12 27.23 8.64
C GLY A 8 -18.30 26.03 9.11
N THR A 9 -18.50 24.91 8.42
CA THR A 9 -17.66 23.70 8.43
C THR A 9 -16.18 24.05 8.47
N ARG A 10 -15.46 23.51 9.46
CA ARG A 10 -13.99 23.53 9.47
C ARG A 10 -13.49 22.69 8.29
N ALA A 11 -12.94 23.36 7.29
CA ALA A 11 -12.06 22.73 6.32
C ALA A 11 -10.87 22.15 7.08
N ASN A 12 -10.68 20.83 6.99
CA ASN A 12 -9.51 20.18 7.57
C ASN A 12 -8.30 20.63 6.75
N VAL A 13 -7.40 21.37 7.40
CA VAL A 13 -6.12 21.77 6.84
C VAL A 13 -5.35 20.47 6.58
N VAL A 14 -5.09 20.18 5.30
CA VAL A 14 -4.13 19.15 4.93
C VAL A 14 -2.76 19.66 5.33
N ASP A 15 -2.21 19.11 6.41
CA ASP A 15 -0.83 19.36 6.83
C ASP A 15 0.12 19.00 5.69
N GLY A 16 0.89 20.01 5.26
CA GLY A 16 2.00 19.85 4.31
C GLY A 16 3.14 19.01 4.92
N PRO A 17 4.08 18.54 4.10
CA PRO A 17 5.02 17.50 4.48
C PRO A 17 5.99 18.02 5.55
N SER A 18 5.86 17.49 6.76
CA SER A 18 6.87 17.59 7.80
C SER A 18 8.09 16.77 7.39
N ALA A 19 9.20 17.46 7.14
CA ALA A 19 10.49 16.85 6.85
C ALA A 19 11.03 16.14 8.11
N GLY A 20 11.00 14.81 8.13
CA GLY A 20 11.72 14.00 9.11
C GLY A 20 11.19 12.56 9.31
N GLN A 21 11.95 11.57 8.84
CA GLN A 21 11.98 10.16 9.31
C GLN A 21 10.89 9.16 8.90
N ASP A 22 10.08 9.42 7.88
CA ASP A 22 9.43 8.38 7.07
C ASP A 22 10.22 8.25 5.76
N ARG A 23 11.04 7.22 5.59
CA ARG A 23 11.63 6.92 4.28
C ARG A 23 10.86 5.82 3.58
N GLY A 24 9.70 6.21 3.07
CA GLY A 24 9.08 5.63 1.91
C GLY A 24 7.79 4.88 2.19
N MET A 25 7.06 5.14 3.27
CA MET A 25 5.73 4.58 3.50
C MET A 25 4.74 5.64 3.97
N THR A 26 3.83 6.02 3.09
CA THR A 26 2.70 6.90 3.39
C THR A 26 1.49 6.10 3.84
N GLU A 27 0.69 6.64 4.77
CA GLU A 27 -0.60 6.06 5.16
C GLU A 27 -1.58 6.07 3.98
N SER A 28 -2.48 5.08 3.94
CA SER A 28 -3.64 5.03 3.04
C SER A 28 -4.79 4.33 3.77
N GLY A 29 -6.02 4.60 3.35
CA GLY A 29 -7.23 3.98 3.94
C GLY A 29 -8.25 3.52 2.90
N GLU A 30 -7.86 3.52 1.63
CA GLU A 30 -8.72 3.24 0.48
C GLU A 30 -9.02 1.74 0.38
N LEU A 31 -10.29 1.38 0.33
CA LEU A 31 -10.72 0.00 0.04
C LEU A 31 -10.75 -0.21 -1.48
N LEU A 32 -9.99 -1.17 -1.98
CA LEU A 32 -9.93 -1.44 -3.42
C LEU A 32 -11.12 -2.27 -3.90
N ASP A 33 -11.56 -2.01 -5.13
CA ASP A 33 -12.60 -2.80 -5.80
C ASP A 33 -12.14 -4.27 -5.94
N PRO A 34 -12.91 -5.27 -5.46
CA PRO A 34 -12.59 -6.68 -5.63
C PRO A 34 -12.31 -7.09 -7.09
N ALA A 35 -13.03 -6.53 -8.05
CA ALA A 35 -12.80 -6.85 -9.46
C ALA A 35 -11.45 -6.32 -9.95
N LEU A 36 -10.99 -5.18 -9.42
CA LEU A 36 -9.65 -4.64 -9.69
C LEU A 36 -8.57 -5.53 -9.08
N LEU A 37 -8.77 -6.03 -7.86
CA LEU A 37 -7.84 -6.96 -7.20
C LEU A 37 -7.71 -8.27 -7.99
N GLU A 38 -8.82 -8.82 -8.48
CA GLU A 38 -8.82 -10.04 -9.30
C GLU A 38 -7.99 -9.87 -10.58
N ARG A 39 -8.15 -8.75 -11.30
CA ARG A 39 -7.37 -8.45 -12.51
C ARG A 39 -5.87 -8.30 -12.24
N LEU A 40 -5.50 -7.84 -11.04
CA LEU A 40 -4.11 -7.75 -10.58
C LEU A 40 -3.56 -9.08 -10.06
N GLY A 41 -4.36 -10.16 -10.05
CA GLY A 41 -3.96 -11.46 -9.50
C GLY A 41 -3.86 -11.50 -7.98
N VAL A 42 -4.51 -10.57 -7.29
CA VAL A 42 -4.56 -10.55 -5.82
C VAL A 42 -5.67 -11.48 -5.34
N GLY A 43 -5.27 -12.59 -4.73
CA GLY A 43 -6.17 -13.54 -4.06
C GLY A 43 -6.29 -13.28 -2.55
N PRO A 44 -7.17 -14.03 -1.86
CA PRO A 44 -7.38 -13.87 -0.43
C PRO A 44 -6.12 -14.21 0.38
N ALA A 45 -5.79 -13.34 1.33
CA ALA A 45 -4.71 -13.50 2.30
C ALA A 45 -4.92 -12.56 3.49
N PRO A 46 -4.44 -12.92 4.71
CA PRO A 46 -4.41 -11.99 5.84
C PRO A 46 -3.72 -10.65 5.54
N ALA A 47 -2.68 -10.66 4.69
CA ALA A 47 -2.06 -9.45 4.19
C ALA A 47 -1.46 -9.67 2.80
N THR A 48 -1.44 -8.63 1.97
CA THR A 48 -0.81 -8.67 0.65
C THR A 48 0.17 -7.52 0.45
N LEU A 49 1.37 -7.85 -0.02
CA LEU A 49 2.35 -6.94 -0.59
C LEU A 49 2.12 -6.88 -2.09
N LEU A 50 1.48 -5.82 -2.58
CA LEU A 50 1.19 -5.63 -4.01
C LEU A 50 2.20 -4.65 -4.61
N GLN A 51 3.16 -5.17 -5.39
CA GLN A 51 4.25 -4.41 -5.99
C GLN A 51 3.98 -4.14 -7.47
N PHE A 52 3.96 -2.87 -7.86
CA PHE A 52 4.03 -2.44 -9.25
C PHE A 52 5.48 -2.25 -9.68
N SER A 53 5.89 -2.92 -10.74
CA SER A 53 7.24 -2.85 -11.31
C SER A 53 7.18 -2.61 -12.82
N THR A 54 8.34 -2.34 -13.41
CA THR A 54 8.54 -2.37 -14.86
C THR A 54 9.71 -3.29 -15.19
N ALA A 55 9.82 -3.70 -16.45
CA ALA A 55 10.91 -4.57 -16.86
C ALA A 55 12.28 -3.88 -16.66
N PHE A 56 13.28 -4.65 -16.22
CA PHE A 56 14.69 -4.25 -16.14
C PHE A 56 15.07 -3.12 -15.15
N CYS A 57 14.17 -2.58 -14.32
CA CYS A 57 14.54 -1.61 -13.28
C CYS A 57 15.32 -2.24 -12.11
N ALA A 58 16.54 -1.76 -11.86
CA ALA A 58 17.34 -2.13 -10.68
C ALA A 58 16.62 -1.92 -9.33
N PRO A 59 15.95 -0.78 -9.06
CA PRO A 59 15.24 -0.58 -7.80
C PRO A 59 14.06 -1.54 -7.63
N CYS A 60 13.40 -1.97 -8.71
CA CYS A 60 12.30 -2.94 -8.63
C CYS A 60 12.80 -4.33 -8.24
N ARG A 61 13.99 -4.74 -8.70
CA ARG A 61 14.63 -5.99 -8.25
C ARG A 61 14.96 -5.95 -6.76
N ALA A 62 15.41 -4.79 -6.25
CA ALA A 62 15.66 -4.61 -4.82
C ALA A 62 14.35 -4.68 -4.00
N MET A 63 13.27 -4.03 -4.45
CA MET A 63 11.94 -4.14 -3.85
C MET A 63 11.44 -5.58 -3.82
N ARG A 64 11.55 -6.30 -4.96
CA ARG A 64 11.13 -7.70 -5.09
C ARG A 64 11.84 -8.58 -4.08
N ARG A 65 13.16 -8.41 -3.92
CA ARG A 65 13.96 -9.14 -2.94
C ARG A 65 13.48 -8.87 -1.51
N VAL A 66 13.36 -7.60 -1.12
CA VAL A 66 12.91 -7.22 0.22
C VAL A 66 11.51 -7.77 0.51
N SER A 67 10.58 -7.63 -0.43
CA SER A 67 9.18 -8.07 -0.29
C SER A 67 9.08 -9.59 -0.20
N ALA A 68 9.79 -10.33 -1.05
CA ALA A 68 9.84 -11.79 -1.00
C ALA A 68 10.47 -12.32 0.30
N GLU A 69 11.56 -11.69 0.76
CA GLU A 69 12.19 -12.05 2.04
C GLU A 69 11.23 -11.82 3.21
N VAL A 70 10.49 -10.72 3.25
CA VAL A 70 9.54 -10.42 4.32
C VAL A 70 8.31 -11.33 4.26
N ALA A 71 7.74 -11.57 3.07
CA ALA A 71 6.63 -12.50 2.89
C ALA A 71 6.99 -13.93 3.31
N ALA A 72 8.23 -14.36 3.11
CA ALA A 72 8.71 -15.66 3.59
C ALA A 72 8.87 -15.74 5.12
N MET A 73 9.06 -14.60 5.80
CA MET A 73 9.22 -14.53 7.26
C MET A 73 7.89 -14.51 8.01
N LEU A 74 6.80 -14.06 7.38
CA LEU A 74 5.52 -13.78 8.03
C LEU A 74 4.41 -14.67 7.44
N PRO A 75 3.91 -15.66 8.20
CA PRO A 75 2.80 -16.49 7.75
C PRO A 75 1.56 -15.66 7.40
N GLY A 76 0.89 -16.01 6.30
CA GLY A 76 -0.31 -15.31 5.84
C GLY A 76 -0.04 -14.07 4.98
N VAL A 77 1.22 -13.66 4.80
CA VAL A 77 1.58 -12.57 3.88
C VAL A 77 1.81 -13.13 2.48
N ARG A 78 1.09 -12.60 1.48
CA ARG A 78 1.36 -12.87 0.06
C ARG A 78 2.13 -11.71 -0.57
N HIS A 79 3.05 -12.02 -1.48
CA HIS A 79 3.68 -11.02 -2.35
C HIS A 79 3.18 -11.23 -3.78
N VAL A 80 2.56 -10.19 -4.33
CA VAL A 80 2.07 -10.13 -5.70
C VAL A 80 2.84 -9.05 -6.42
N GLU A 81 3.43 -9.38 -7.56
CA GLU A 81 4.10 -8.41 -8.41
C GLU A 81 3.34 -8.26 -9.73
N VAL A 82 3.10 -7.01 -10.08
CA VAL A 82 2.36 -6.60 -11.27
C VAL A 82 3.28 -5.78 -12.15
N ASP A 83 3.41 -6.20 -13.41
CA ASP A 83 4.04 -5.38 -14.45
C ASP A 83 3.11 -4.22 -14.81
N ALA A 84 3.55 -3.00 -14.51
CA ALA A 84 2.79 -1.78 -14.72
C ALA A 84 2.53 -1.50 -16.21
N GLU A 85 3.44 -1.93 -17.10
CA GLU A 85 3.30 -1.73 -18.55
C GLU A 85 2.16 -2.58 -19.14
N SER A 86 1.85 -3.71 -18.50
CA SER A 86 0.77 -4.63 -18.90
C SER A 86 -0.58 -4.33 -18.24
N HIS A 87 -0.64 -3.42 -17.24
CA HIS A 87 -1.84 -3.14 -16.41
C HIS A 87 -2.11 -1.63 -16.29
N LEU A 88 -2.12 -0.93 -17.43
CA LEU A 88 -2.18 0.55 -17.46
C LEU A 88 -3.46 1.13 -16.85
N ASP A 89 -4.59 0.42 -16.96
CA ASP A 89 -5.86 0.91 -16.42
C ASP A 89 -5.89 0.82 -14.89
N GLU A 90 -5.39 -0.27 -14.31
CA GLU A 90 -5.25 -0.44 -12.87
C GLU A 90 -4.20 0.52 -12.28
N VAL A 91 -3.07 0.71 -12.97
CA VAL A 91 -2.03 1.68 -12.59
C VAL A 91 -2.62 3.09 -12.49
N ARG A 92 -3.47 3.50 -13.44
CA ARG A 92 -4.16 4.80 -13.39
C ARG A 92 -5.18 4.86 -12.26
N ALA A 93 -6.02 3.83 -12.12
CA ALA A 93 -7.04 3.77 -11.06
C ALA A 93 -6.41 3.90 -9.66
N LEU A 94 -5.24 3.29 -9.46
CA LEU A 94 -4.51 3.29 -8.18
C LEU A 94 -3.51 4.45 -8.01
N ASN A 95 -3.50 5.41 -8.94
CA ASN A 95 -2.58 6.56 -8.96
C ASN A 95 -1.09 6.16 -8.86
N ILE A 96 -0.69 5.13 -9.62
CA ILE A 96 0.68 4.62 -9.66
C ILE A 96 1.47 5.38 -10.73
N TRP A 97 2.15 6.45 -10.31
CA TRP A 97 2.92 7.32 -11.22
C TRP A 97 4.40 6.97 -11.34
N ARG A 98 4.93 6.15 -10.43
CA ARG A 98 6.35 5.77 -10.39
C ARG A 98 6.51 4.30 -10.02
N THR A 99 7.57 3.68 -10.55
CA THR A 99 8.00 2.34 -10.16
C THR A 99 9.37 2.37 -9.45
N PRO A 100 9.60 1.46 -8.49
CA PRO A 100 8.62 0.57 -7.89
C PRO A 100 7.64 1.32 -6.97
N THR A 101 6.38 0.92 -6.98
CA THR A 101 5.41 1.27 -5.93
C THR A 101 4.95 -0.02 -5.25
N LEU A 102 4.91 -0.03 -3.92
CA LEU A 102 4.42 -1.15 -3.13
C LEU A 102 3.20 -0.71 -2.32
N LEU A 103 2.12 -1.45 -2.39
CA LEU A 103 0.93 -1.30 -1.55
C LEU A 103 0.91 -2.43 -0.52
N VAL A 104 0.63 -2.09 0.73
CA VAL A 104 0.35 -3.05 1.80
C VAL A 104 -1.15 -3.11 1.98
N LEU A 105 -1.73 -4.29 1.75
CA LEU A 105 -3.16 -4.55 1.84
C LEU A 105 -3.48 -5.39 3.08
N ASP A 106 -4.59 -5.07 3.74
CA ASP A 106 -5.22 -5.97 4.72
C ASP A 106 -6.03 -7.09 4.04
N ALA A 107 -6.69 -7.92 4.84
CA ALA A 107 -7.49 -9.06 4.36
C ALA A 107 -8.70 -8.65 3.53
N GLU A 108 -9.20 -7.43 3.72
CA GLU A 108 -10.35 -6.88 3.00
C GLU A 108 -9.92 -6.20 1.68
N GLY A 109 -8.62 -6.06 1.44
CA GLY A 109 -8.09 -5.37 0.26
C GLY A 109 -7.98 -3.86 0.44
N ARG A 110 -7.97 -3.36 1.68
CA ARG A 110 -7.70 -1.96 1.98
C ARG A 110 -6.22 -1.66 1.87
N VAL A 111 -5.85 -0.60 1.17
CA VAL A 111 -4.48 -0.08 1.18
C VAL A 111 -4.23 0.60 2.51
N VAL A 112 -3.33 0.05 3.32
CA VAL A 112 -3.02 0.55 4.68
C VAL A 112 -1.75 1.40 4.65
N ARG A 113 -0.81 1.01 3.77
CA ARG A 113 0.44 1.73 3.50
C ARG A 113 0.77 1.70 2.02
N ARG A 114 1.40 2.77 1.55
CA ARG A 114 1.94 2.90 0.19
C ARG A 114 3.40 3.31 0.24
N ALA A 115 4.23 2.67 -0.54
CA ALA A 115 5.65 2.98 -0.64
C ALA A 115 6.08 3.29 -2.05
N THR A 116 6.72 4.45 -2.24
CA THR A 116 7.39 4.81 -3.50
C THR A 116 8.90 4.69 -3.31
N GLY A 117 9.52 3.68 -3.93
CA GLY A 117 10.90 3.29 -3.65
C GLY A 117 11.02 2.15 -2.62
N VAL A 118 12.23 1.64 -2.42
CA VAL A 118 12.47 0.39 -1.66
C VAL A 118 12.46 0.66 -0.15
N PRO A 119 11.46 0.17 0.62
CA PRO A 119 11.46 0.29 2.06
C PRO A 119 12.53 -0.63 2.67
N THR A 120 12.93 -0.33 3.90
CA THR A 120 13.75 -1.26 4.68
C THR A 120 12.89 -2.42 5.15
N LYS A 121 13.50 -3.60 5.39
CA LYS A 121 12.77 -4.75 5.96
C LYS A 121 12.06 -4.40 7.28
N PRO A 122 12.68 -3.68 8.25
CA PRO A 122 11.99 -3.31 9.49
C PRO A 122 10.75 -2.44 9.26
N HIS A 123 10.81 -1.44 8.37
CA HIS A 123 9.63 -0.63 8.06
C HIS A 123 8.52 -1.45 7.41
N LEU A 124 8.88 -2.35 6.48
CA LEU A 124 7.89 -3.21 5.84
C LEU A 124 7.24 -4.20 6.82
N ILE A 125 8.02 -4.76 7.75
CA ILE A 125 7.50 -5.62 8.83
C ILE A 125 6.57 -4.83 9.75
N ALA A 126 6.95 -3.60 10.13
CA ALA A 126 6.09 -2.73 10.92
C ALA A 126 4.76 -2.44 10.22
N ALA A 127 4.79 -2.17 8.90
CA ALA A 127 3.58 -2.02 8.08
C ALA A 127 2.64 -3.23 8.19
N LEU A 128 3.21 -4.43 8.06
CA LEU A 128 2.46 -5.67 8.08
C LEU A 128 1.91 -6.00 9.47
N ALA A 129 2.60 -5.59 10.53
CA ALA A 129 2.13 -5.76 11.90
C ALA A 129 0.86 -4.94 12.21
N GLU A 130 0.55 -3.90 11.43
CA GLU A 130 -0.69 -3.14 11.57
C GLU A 130 -1.91 -3.90 11.04
N VAL A 131 -1.72 -4.84 10.11
CA VAL A 131 -2.79 -5.52 9.37
C VAL A 131 -2.91 -6.99 9.70
N LEU A 132 -1.80 -7.62 10.10
CA LEU A 132 -1.81 -9.00 10.55
C LEU A 132 -2.47 -9.05 11.93
N PRO A 133 -3.49 -9.89 12.14
CA PRO A 133 -4.01 -10.10 13.47
C PRO A 133 -2.88 -10.58 14.38
N PRO A 134 -2.81 -10.13 15.64
CA PRO A 134 -1.87 -10.70 16.59
C PRO A 134 -2.07 -12.21 16.56
N ALA A 135 -0.99 -12.96 16.31
CA ALA A 135 -1.06 -14.41 16.17
C ALA A 135 -1.86 -14.94 17.36
N ALA A 136 -3.07 -15.44 17.09
CA ALA A 136 -3.94 -15.99 18.11
C ALA A 136 -3.18 -17.18 18.68
N GLN A 137 -2.54 -16.94 19.82
CA GLN A 137 -1.69 -17.88 20.51
C GLN A 137 -2.56 -19.10 20.81
N SER A 138 -2.40 -20.15 20.00
CA SER A 138 -3.06 -21.44 20.16
C SER A 138 -2.12 -22.39 20.87
#